data_AF-A0A5C7PDW5-F1
#
_entry.id   AF-A0A5C7PDW5-F1
#
_cell.length_a   1.000
_cell.length_b   1.000
_cell.length_c   1.000
_cell.angle_alpha   90.00
_cell.angle_beta   90.00
_cell.angle_gamma   90.00
#
_symmetry.space_group_name_H-M   'P 1'
#
loop_
_entity.id
_entity.type
_entity.pdbx_description
1 polymer ?
#
loop_
_entity_poly.entity_id
_entity_poly.type
_entity_poly.pdbx_seq_one_letter_code
_entity_poly.pdbx_strand_id
1 'polypeptide(L)'
;MTRYGAQFGPDLTFLGVPECDEADPATYADSEVVILGAPFDGGTSNRPGARFGPKALREACYLAMDGSRPSLALGTDGLLDLRVRDAGDVEMFSGDAATSCNALEGVVERVARTGAIPLVLGGDHTITWPDVTGVARAVGWGRVSVIHFDAHADTGDVEFGSLIGHGQPMRRLIESGAARGDRFLQIGLRGYWPGPATLDWMADQGMRSFEMTEIVARGLDEVLTEALRIATDDCDGVFLSVDIDVADPGHAPGTGTPEPGGLTARQLLDAVRRICYEVPVVGMDVVEVSPPYDHADITAMLGNRVVLEALSALARAKRDAAGGTRWDPRRPLLEGRGTSVANFDRTRSDGAT
;
A
#
# COMPACT_ATOMS: atom_id res chain seq x y z
N MET A 1 -4.49 17.19 19.00
CA MET A 1 -3.45 16.87 20.01
C MET A 1 -2.34 17.93 20.02
N THR A 2 -1.64 18.10 21.13
CA THR A 2 -0.48 19.00 21.28
C THR A 2 0.73 18.41 20.53
N ARG A 3 1.35 19.18 19.62
CA ARG A 3 2.36 18.71 18.66
C ARG A 3 3.73 18.46 19.31
N TYR A 4 4.32 17.27 19.15
CA TYR A 4 5.69 16.97 19.60
C TYR A 4 6.71 17.05 18.45
N GLY A 5 7.24 18.24 18.17
CA GLY A 5 8.42 18.43 17.31
C GLY A 5 8.21 18.17 15.81
N ALA A 6 9.32 18.03 15.06
CA ALA A 6 9.34 17.88 13.60
C ALA A 6 8.84 16.52 13.08
N GLN A 7 8.53 15.58 13.99
CA GLN A 7 7.90 14.29 13.68
C GLN A 7 6.48 14.49 13.12
N PHE A 8 5.78 15.52 13.57
CA PHE A 8 4.45 15.90 13.07
C PHE A 8 4.60 17.11 12.14
N GLY A 9 4.31 16.92 10.85
CA GLY A 9 4.48 17.93 9.77
C GLY A 9 3.49 19.11 9.83
N PRO A 10 3.49 20.03 8.84
CA PRO A 10 2.38 20.97 8.65
C PRO A 10 1.06 20.21 8.45
N ASP A 11 -0.11 20.83 8.72
CA ASP A 11 -1.42 20.22 8.45
C ASP A 11 -1.58 20.03 6.93
N LEU A 12 -1.12 18.88 6.45
CA LEU A 12 -1.14 18.47 5.05
C LEU A 12 -1.79 17.09 5.00
N THR A 13 -2.87 16.97 4.26
CA THR A 13 -3.46 15.68 3.91
C THR A 13 -2.76 15.13 2.66
N PHE A 14 -2.80 13.81 2.48
CA PHE A 14 -2.24 13.15 1.33
C PHE A 14 -2.80 13.77 0.04
N LEU A 15 -1.94 14.50 -0.67
CA LEU A 15 -2.26 15.10 -1.96
C LEU A 15 -3.45 16.09 -1.93
N GLY A 16 -3.81 16.63 -0.76
CA GLY A 16 -4.89 17.59 -0.59
C GLY A 16 -6.30 17.01 -0.55
N VAL A 17 -6.46 15.71 -0.30
CA VAL A 17 -7.80 15.13 -0.05
C VAL A 17 -8.42 15.71 1.23
N PRO A 18 -9.76 15.72 1.37
CA PRO A 18 -10.40 16.26 2.56
C PRO A 18 -9.99 15.51 3.84
N GLU A 19 -9.80 16.26 4.93
CA GLU A 19 -9.53 15.70 6.26
C GLU A 19 -10.77 15.01 6.86
N CYS A 20 -10.53 14.10 7.81
CA CYS A 20 -11.51 13.52 8.72
C CYS A 20 -10.88 13.30 10.11
N ASP A 21 -11.69 12.96 11.11
CA ASP A 21 -11.21 12.67 12.47
C ASP A 21 -11.33 11.17 12.73
N GLU A 22 -10.21 10.46 12.90
CA GLU A 22 -10.18 9.01 13.14
C GLU A 22 -11.08 8.60 14.31
N ALA A 23 -11.17 9.48 15.33
CA ALA A 23 -11.92 9.22 16.54
C ALA A 23 -13.45 9.30 16.33
N ASP A 24 -13.91 9.99 15.28
CA ASP A 24 -15.33 10.16 14.94
C ASP A 24 -15.68 9.52 13.57
N PRO A 25 -16.17 8.26 13.57
CA PRO A 25 -16.62 7.58 12.36
C PRO A 25 -17.65 8.33 11.53
N ALA A 26 -18.42 9.24 12.11
CA ALA A 26 -19.39 10.02 11.35
C ALA A 26 -18.72 10.92 10.30
N THR A 27 -17.46 11.29 10.50
CA THR A 27 -16.71 12.15 9.58
C THR A 27 -16.20 11.43 8.33
N TYR A 28 -16.18 10.08 8.35
CA TYR A 28 -15.73 9.24 7.23
C TYR A 28 -16.67 8.07 6.91
N ALA A 29 -17.88 8.02 7.46
CA ALA A 29 -18.82 6.90 7.31
C ALA A 29 -19.20 6.57 5.86
N ASP A 30 -19.11 7.55 4.95
CA ASP A 30 -19.38 7.36 3.52
C ASP A 30 -18.11 7.10 2.70
N SER A 31 -16.94 7.11 3.31
CA SER A 31 -15.65 6.98 2.61
C SER A 31 -15.46 5.57 2.04
N GLU A 32 -14.77 5.50 0.91
CA GLU A 32 -14.32 4.24 0.31
C GLU A 32 -12.90 3.91 0.77
N VAL A 33 -12.10 4.93 1.04
CA VAL A 33 -10.73 4.81 1.55
C VAL A 33 -10.51 5.87 2.62
N VAL A 34 -9.89 5.47 3.74
CA VAL A 34 -9.41 6.40 4.76
C VAL A 34 -7.91 6.21 4.88
N ILE A 35 -7.17 7.28 4.61
CA ILE A 35 -5.72 7.33 4.75
C ILE A 35 -5.38 7.62 6.21
N LEU A 36 -4.48 6.82 6.75
CA LEU A 36 -3.93 6.94 8.10
C LEU A 36 -2.41 7.10 7.99
N GLY A 37 -1.78 7.78 8.93
CA GLY A 37 -0.33 7.73 9.11
C GLY A 37 0.06 7.02 10.40
N ALA A 38 1.13 6.23 10.36
CA ALA A 38 1.68 5.54 11.51
C ALA A 38 3.18 5.87 11.69
N PRO A 39 3.52 7.07 12.24
CA PRO A 39 4.90 7.55 12.34
C PRO A 39 5.70 6.83 13.45
N PHE A 40 6.04 5.57 13.22
CA PHE A 40 6.69 4.65 14.17
C PHE A 40 7.91 3.97 13.56
N ASP A 41 9.03 3.91 14.29
CA ASP A 41 10.20 3.10 13.91
C ASP A 41 10.85 2.46 15.16
N GLY A 42 10.01 2.14 16.15
CA GLY A 42 10.44 1.60 17.44
C GLY A 42 10.78 0.11 17.39
N GLY A 43 10.42 -0.58 16.30
CA GLY A 43 10.74 -1.97 16.03
C GLY A 43 11.97 -2.15 15.12
N THR A 44 12.49 -1.08 14.54
CA THR A 44 13.69 -1.09 13.69
C THR A 44 14.92 -1.60 14.43
N SER A 45 15.61 -2.59 13.85
CA SER A 45 16.85 -3.15 14.43
C SER A 45 18.15 -2.54 13.89
N ASN A 46 18.10 -1.84 12.75
CA ASN A 46 19.28 -1.28 12.08
C ASN A 46 19.22 0.25 11.94
N ARG A 47 18.75 0.76 10.80
CA ARG A 47 18.76 2.20 10.47
C ARG A 47 17.37 2.81 10.74
N PRO A 48 17.21 3.65 11.77
CA PRO A 48 15.93 4.28 12.08
C PRO A 48 15.65 5.47 11.16
N GLY A 49 14.42 5.97 11.18
CA GLY A 49 14.02 7.13 10.37
C GLY A 49 12.66 6.95 9.70
N ALA A 50 12.13 5.73 9.67
CA ALA A 50 10.82 5.43 9.09
C ALA A 50 9.68 6.16 9.82
N ARG A 51 9.87 6.64 11.07
CA ARG A 51 8.89 7.51 11.74
C ARG A 51 8.58 8.81 10.98
N PHE A 52 9.43 9.22 10.04
CA PHE A 52 9.23 10.39 9.18
C PHE A 52 8.62 10.02 7.81
N GLY A 53 8.44 8.73 7.53
CA GLY A 53 7.84 8.18 6.32
C GLY A 53 6.46 8.74 5.99
N PRO A 54 5.49 8.78 6.93
CA PRO A 54 4.13 9.25 6.62
C PRO A 54 4.12 10.70 6.14
N LYS A 55 4.93 11.55 6.78
CA LYS A 55 5.11 12.95 6.36
C LYS A 55 5.72 13.04 4.97
N ALA A 56 6.83 12.34 4.72
CA ALA A 56 7.50 12.37 3.42
C ALA A 56 6.59 11.86 2.29
N LEU A 57 5.81 10.81 2.54
CA LEU A 57 4.82 10.28 1.60
C LEU A 57 3.75 11.30 1.24
N ARG A 58 3.27 12.12 2.20
CA ARG A 58 2.31 13.21 1.92
C ARG A 58 2.96 14.36 1.15
N GLU A 59 4.22 14.68 1.43
CA GLU A 59 4.97 15.78 0.81
C GLU A 59 5.54 15.43 -0.59
N ALA A 60 5.65 14.15 -0.94
CA ALA A 60 6.32 13.65 -2.14
C ALA A 60 5.54 13.84 -3.45
N CYS A 61 5.11 15.08 -3.73
CA CYS A 61 4.48 15.47 -4.98
C CYS A 61 4.88 16.90 -5.38
N TYR A 62 5.32 17.06 -6.63
CA TYR A 62 5.69 18.37 -7.19
C TYR A 62 4.49 19.19 -7.70
N LEU A 63 3.26 18.65 -7.63
CA LEU A 63 2.02 19.30 -8.06
C LEU A 63 1.29 19.96 -6.89
N ALA A 64 0.31 20.82 -7.20
CA ALA A 64 -0.52 21.49 -6.20
C ALA A 64 -1.33 20.48 -5.37
N MET A 65 -1.49 20.75 -4.06
CA MET A 65 -2.24 19.92 -3.11
C MET A 65 -3.74 20.21 -3.21
N ASP A 66 -4.36 19.80 -4.32
CA ASP A 66 -5.74 20.11 -4.72
C ASP A 66 -6.67 18.87 -4.76
N GLY A 67 -6.23 17.71 -4.28
CA GLY A 67 -7.04 16.50 -4.24
C GLY A 67 -7.27 15.83 -5.60
N SER A 68 -6.46 16.14 -6.62
CA SER A 68 -6.60 15.57 -7.97
C SER A 68 -5.28 15.09 -8.55
N ARG A 69 -5.19 13.83 -8.97
CA ARG A 69 -4.04 13.26 -9.70
C ARG A 69 -4.52 12.29 -10.78
N PRO A 70 -4.89 12.79 -11.97
CA PRO A 70 -5.36 11.93 -13.05
C PRO A 70 -4.28 10.95 -13.51
N SER A 71 -4.55 9.65 -13.40
CA SER A 71 -3.68 8.58 -13.90
C SER A 71 -3.77 8.49 -15.41
N LEU A 72 -2.64 8.69 -16.09
CA LEU A 72 -2.55 8.50 -17.54
C LEU A 72 -2.69 7.02 -17.94
N ALA A 73 -2.21 6.09 -17.11
CA ALA A 73 -2.25 4.66 -17.39
C ALA A 73 -3.69 4.10 -17.30
N LEU A 74 -4.45 4.59 -16.32
CA LEU A 74 -5.78 4.05 -16.00
C LEU A 74 -6.93 4.94 -16.50
N GLY A 75 -6.67 6.21 -16.82
CA GLY A 75 -7.70 7.15 -17.29
C GLY A 75 -8.77 7.43 -16.22
N THR A 76 -8.37 7.39 -14.95
CA THR A 76 -9.15 7.69 -13.74
C THR A 76 -8.38 8.68 -12.88
N ASP A 77 -9.08 9.38 -12.00
CA ASP A 77 -8.47 10.15 -10.92
C ASP A 77 -8.93 9.54 -9.60
N GLY A 78 -8.11 8.66 -9.02
CA GLY A 78 -8.49 7.89 -7.84
C GLY A 78 -8.86 8.74 -6.62
N LEU A 79 -8.37 9.98 -6.55
CA LEU A 79 -8.67 10.90 -5.45
C LEU A 79 -10.06 11.56 -5.59
N LEU A 80 -10.63 11.58 -6.79
CA LEU A 80 -11.95 12.17 -7.09
C LEU A 80 -13.01 11.10 -7.40
N ASP A 81 -12.62 10.02 -8.06
CA ASP A 81 -13.50 8.92 -8.48
C ASP A 81 -13.86 8.00 -7.30
N LEU A 82 -13.11 8.10 -6.20
CA LEU A 82 -13.38 7.48 -4.90
C LEU A 82 -13.63 8.56 -3.84
N ARG A 83 -14.42 8.22 -2.82
CA ARG A 83 -14.53 9.04 -1.60
C ARG A 83 -13.33 8.75 -0.69
N VAL A 84 -12.25 9.51 -0.87
CA VAL A 84 -11.01 9.39 -0.07
C VAL A 84 -10.98 10.49 1.00
N ARG A 85 -10.64 10.10 2.23
CA ARG A 85 -10.36 11.02 3.35
C ARG A 85 -8.98 10.72 3.93
N ASP A 86 -8.36 11.71 4.56
CA ASP A 86 -7.14 11.52 5.36
C ASP A 86 -7.43 11.88 6.82
N ALA A 87 -7.16 10.96 7.74
CA ALA A 87 -7.41 11.14 9.17
C ALA A 87 -6.19 11.65 9.94
N GLY A 88 -5.10 12.00 9.24
CA GLY A 88 -3.84 12.39 9.85
C GLY A 88 -3.05 11.21 10.36
N ASP A 89 -2.29 11.43 11.43
CA ASP A 89 -1.43 10.41 12.03
C ASP A 89 -2.05 9.85 13.31
N VAL A 90 -1.99 8.54 13.48
CA VAL A 90 -2.27 7.86 14.73
C VAL A 90 -1.16 8.17 15.73
N GLU A 91 -1.49 8.37 17.00
CA GLU A 91 -0.50 8.60 18.05
C GLU A 91 0.34 7.33 18.28
N MET A 92 1.63 7.40 17.93
CA MET A 92 2.59 6.31 18.10
C MET A 92 3.64 6.67 19.17
N PHE A 93 3.82 5.79 20.15
CA PHE A 93 4.70 6.00 21.30
C PHE A 93 6.09 5.40 21.04
N SER A 94 7.08 6.26 20.75
CA SER A 94 8.44 5.84 20.35
C SER A 94 9.21 4.96 21.35
N GLY A 95 8.75 4.81 22.59
CA GLY A 95 9.36 3.95 23.61
C GLY A 95 8.45 2.81 24.09
N ASP A 96 7.24 2.71 23.55
CA ASP A 96 6.26 1.69 23.93
C ASP A 96 5.58 1.14 22.69
N ALA A 97 6.25 0.16 22.07
CA ALA A 97 5.80 -0.50 20.86
C ALA A 97 4.45 -1.20 21.06
N ALA A 98 4.24 -1.84 22.22
CA ALA A 98 2.99 -2.55 22.51
C ALA A 98 1.80 -1.59 22.58
N THR A 99 1.94 -0.46 23.27
CA THR A 99 0.88 0.56 23.32
C THR A 99 0.62 1.15 21.93
N SER A 100 1.67 1.37 21.13
CA SER A 100 1.54 1.88 19.75
C SER A 100 0.80 0.90 18.85
N CYS A 101 1.15 -0.39 18.88
CA CYS A 101 0.46 -1.42 18.10
C CYS A 101 -1.02 -1.51 18.50
N ASN A 102 -1.33 -1.53 19.81
CA ASN A 102 -2.71 -1.58 20.28
C ASN A 102 -3.52 -0.34 19.87
N ALA A 103 -2.93 0.85 19.90
CA ALA A 103 -3.57 2.08 19.47
C ALA A 103 -3.91 2.01 17.97
N LEU A 104 -2.93 1.66 17.14
CA LEU A 104 -3.09 1.55 15.70
C LEU A 104 -4.13 0.48 15.30
N GLU A 105 -4.09 -0.71 15.93
CA GLU A 105 -5.06 -1.79 15.69
C GLU A 105 -6.51 -1.29 15.90
N GLY A 106 -6.75 -0.54 16.97
CA GLY A 106 -8.07 0.00 17.30
C GLY A 106 -8.57 1.06 16.31
N VAL A 107 -7.67 1.87 15.76
CA VAL A 107 -8.01 2.86 14.71
C VAL A 107 -8.31 2.15 13.39
N VAL A 108 -7.46 1.21 12.98
CA VAL A 108 -7.64 0.44 11.74
C VAL A 108 -8.92 -0.39 11.78
N GLU A 109 -9.22 -1.05 12.90
CA GLU A 109 -10.49 -1.76 13.11
C GLU A 109 -11.69 -0.81 12.93
N ARG A 110 -11.63 0.38 13.53
CA ARG A 110 -12.72 1.36 13.48
C ARG A 110 -13.00 1.82 12.06
N VAL A 111 -11.95 2.12 11.29
CA VAL A 111 -12.05 2.45 9.86
C VAL A 111 -12.66 1.28 9.10
N ALA A 112 -12.09 0.08 9.22
CA ALA A 112 -12.51 -1.10 8.48
C ALA A 112 -13.97 -1.49 8.74
N ARG A 113 -14.47 -1.28 9.98
CA ARG A 113 -15.88 -1.52 10.34
C ARG A 113 -16.89 -0.63 9.61
N THR A 114 -16.46 0.49 9.02
CA THR A 114 -17.33 1.31 8.16
C THR A 114 -17.48 0.73 6.75
N GLY A 115 -16.65 -0.24 6.38
CA GLY A 115 -16.52 -0.77 5.02
C GLY A 115 -15.52 0.00 4.15
N ALA A 116 -14.90 1.06 4.68
CA ALA A 116 -13.79 1.74 4.04
C ALA A 116 -12.50 0.90 4.11
N ILE A 117 -11.65 1.05 3.10
CA ILE A 117 -10.30 0.48 3.08
C ILE A 117 -9.39 1.40 3.93
N PRO A 118 -8.82 0.92 5.05
CA PRO A 118 -7.72 1.62 5.71
C PRO A 118 -6.47 1.54 4.82
N LEU A 119 -5.92 2.71 4.48
CA LEU A 119 -4.66 2.83 3.74
C LEU A 119 -3.64 3.52 4.64
N VAL A 120 -2.67 2.77 5.14
CA VAL A 120 -1.72 3.24 6.14
C VAL A 120 -0.42 3.69 5.49
N LEU A 121 -0.09 4.97 5.63
CA LEU A 121 1.23 5.51 5.35
C LEU A 121 2.11 5.18 6.55
N GLY A 122 3.03 4.26 6.34
CA GLY A 122 3.69 3.58 7.43
C GLY A 122 4.96 4.24 7.94
N GLY A 123 5.42 3.67 9.04
CA GLY A 123 6.80 3.75 9.49
C GLY A 123 7.48 2.40 9.25
N ASP A 124 8.10 1.80 10.26
CA ASP A 124 8.69 0.46 10.13
C ASP A 124 7.63 -0.64 9.99
N HIS A 125 8.04 -1.82 9.50
CA HIS A 125 7.14 -2.92 9.16
C HIS A 125 6.41 -3.55 10.37
N THR A 126 6.79 -3.16 11.61
CA THR A 126 6.08 -3.63 12.82
C THR A 126 4.59 -3.30 12.76
N ILE A 127 4.21 -2.20 12.10
CA ILE A 127 2.83 -1.71 12.04
C ILE A 127 1.89 -2.62 11.24
N THR A 128 2.40 -3.46 10.34
CA THR A 128 1.54 -4.35 9.55
C THR A 128 0.86 -5.39 10.43
N TRP A 129 1.45 -5.74 11.58
CA TRP A 129 0.78 -6.62 12.56
C TRP A 129 -0.54 -6.03 13.08
N PRO A 130 -0.58 -4.84 13.70
CA PRO A 130 -1.83 -4.22 14.11
C PRO A 130 -2.73 -3.82 12.92
N ASP A 131 -2.18 -3.45 11.76
CA ASP A 131 -2.98 -3.08 10.58
C ASP A 131 -3.82 -4.25 10.05
N VAL A 132 -3.17 -5.38 9.77
CA VAL A 132 -3.86 -6.59 9.30
C VAL A 132 -4.79 -7.14 10.39
N THR A 133 -4.38 -7.09 11.67
CA THR A 133 -5.24 -7.54 12.79
C THR A 133 -6.50 -6.68 12.90
N GLY A 134 -6.39 -5.35 12.78
CA GLY A 134 -7.53 -4.45 12.80
C GLY A 134 -8.52 -4.73 11.67
N VAL A 135 -8.02 -4.96 10.45
CA VAL A 135 -8.86 -5.38 9.31
C VAL A 135 -9.50 -6.75 9.55
N ALA A 136 -8.75 -7.73 10.07
CA ALA A 136 -9.27 -9.06 10.39
C ALA A 136 -10.37 -9.03 11.47
N ARG A 137 -10.35 -8.08 12.41
CA ARG A 137 -11.45 -7.89 13.37
C ARG A 137 -12.75 -7.43 12.72
N ALA A 138 -12.67 -6.65 11.64
CA ALA A 138 -13.83 -6.17 10.90
C ALA A 138 -14.34 -7.21 9.87
N VAL A 139 -13.42 -7.84 9.13
CA VAL A 139 -13.73 -8.76 8.03
C VAL A 139 -13.94 -10.20 8.51
N GLY A 140 -13.11 -10.66 9.45
CA GLY A 140 -13.13 -12.02 10.00
C GLY A 140 -11.72 -12.61 10.13
N TRP A 141 -11.44 -13.22 11.28
CA TRP A 141 -10.18 -13.90 11.56
C TRP A 141 -9.94 -15.04 10.56
N GLY A 142 -8.77 -15.05 9.92
CA GLY A 142 -8.42 -16.03 8.89
C GLY A 142 -9.19 -15.88 7.57
N ARG A 143 -10.02 -14.84 7.43
CA ARG A 143 -10.76 -14.52 6.19
C ARG A 143 -10.05 -13.49 5.31
N VAL A 144 -9.01 -12.86 5.83
CA VAL A 144 -8.15 -11.91 5.09
C VAL A 144 -6.88 -12.64 4.67
N SER A 145 -6.57 -12.63 3.37
CA SER A 145 -5.26 -13.05 2.86
C SER A 145 -4.30 -11.86 2.86
N VAL A 146 -2.99 -12.13 2.86
CA VAL A 146 -1.97 -11.08 2.83
C VAL A 146 -1.09 -11.29 1.60
N ILE A 147 -0.99 -10.25 0.77
CA ILE A 147 0.06 -10.14 -0.25
C ILE A 147 1.08 -9.14 0.28
N HIS A 148 2.30 -9.64 0.46
CA HIS A 148 3.39 -8.97 1.14
C HIS A 148 4.55 -8.76 0.16
N PHE A 149 4.77 -7.52 -0.26
CA PHE A 149 5.95 -7.17 -1.05
C PHE A 149 7.07 -6.76 -0.11
N ASP A 150 8.18 -7.50 -0.15
CA ASP A 150 9.30 -7.28 0.76
C ASP A 150 10.57 -7.98 0.25
N ALA A 151 11.75 -7.46 0.61
CA ALA A 151 13.00 -8.19 0.49
C ALA A 151 13.16 -9.30 1.54
N HIS A 152 12.53 -9.15 2.70
CA HIS A 152 12.66 -9.97 3.89
C HIS A 152 11.37 -10.74 4.21
N ALA A 153 11.53 -11.82 4.99
CA ALA A 153 10.40 -12.67 5.34
C ALA A 153 9.57 -12.13 6.52
N ASP A 154 10.14 -11.31 7.40
CA ASP A 154 9.49 -10.74 8.58
C ASP A 154 8.74 -11.74 9.49
N THR A 155 9.25 -12.98 9.53
CA THR A 155 8.73 -14.12 10.30
C THR A 155 9.64 -14.54 11.46
N GLY A 156 10.47 -13.63 11.97
CA GLY A 156 11.28 -13.84 13.17
C GLY A 156 10.43 -14.15 14.40
N ASP A 157 10.95 -14.99 15.31
CA ASP A 157 10.25 -15.32 16.56
C ASP A 157 10.49 -14.24 17.62
N VAL A 158 11.69 -14.25 18.17
CA VAL A 158 12.19 -13.34 19.19
C VAL A 158 13.53 -12.82 18.69
N GLU A 159 13.64 -11.51 18.52
CA GLU A 159 14.88 -10.86 18.12
C GLU A 159 15.28 -9.85 19.18
N PHE A 160 16.56 -9.87 19.59
CA PHE A 160 17.08 -9.00 20.65
C PHE A 160 16.26 -9.02 21.96
N GLY A 161 15.56 -10.13 22.24
CA GLY A 161 14.71 -10.28 23.41
C GLY A 161 13.30 -9.70 23.28
N SER A 162 12.90 -9.23 22.09
CA SER A 162 11.57 -8.68 21.80
C SER A 162 10.77 -9.57 20.85
N LEU A 163 9.46 -9.67 21.13
CA LEU A 163 8.45 -10.24 20.22
C LEU A 163 7.89 -9.20 19.23
N ILE A 164 8.14 -7.91 19.51
CA ILE A 164 7.63 -6.78 18.73
C ILE A 164 8.84 -6.10 18.09
N GLY A 165 8.86 -6.11 16.77
CA GLY A 165 9.90 -5.52 15.95
C GLY A 165 9.58 -5.71 14.47
N HIS A 166 10.33 -5.04 13.61
CA HIS A 166 10.04 -5.00 12.18
C HIS A 166 10.25 -6.35 11.48
N GLY A 167 11.01 -7.28 12.07
CA GLY A 167 11.33 -8.59 11.48
C GLY A 167 10.45 -9.72 11.98
N GLN A 168 9.44 -9.43 12.81
CA GLN A 168 8.53 -10.40 13.42
C GLN A 168 7.03 -10.28 13.05
N PRO A 169 6.51 -9.20 12.41
CA PRO A 169 5.06 -8.95 12.35
C PRO A 169 4.29 -10.08 11.66
N MET A 170 4.86 -10.70 10.63
CA MET A 170 4.17 -11.72 9.84
C MET A 170 4.00 -13.02 10.62
N ARG A 171 4.99 -13.34 11.46
CA ARG A 171 4.86 -14.46 12.41
C ARG A 171 3.80 -14.19 13.46
N ARG A 172 3.73 -12.98 14.01
CA ARG A 172 2.68 -12.60 14.98
C ARG A 172 1.28 -12.69 14.36
N LEU A 173 1.12 -12.28 13.10
CA LEU A 173 -0.14 -12.40 12.36
C LEU A 173 -0.60 -13.84 12.20
N ILE A 174 0.30 -14.73 11.79
CA ILE A 174 -0.03 -16.15 11.57
C ILE A 174 -0.30 -16.86 12.90
N GLU A 175 0.52 -16.65 13.92
CA GLU A 175 0.34 -17.30 15.23
C GLU A 175 -0.93 -16.84 15.95
N SER A 176 -1.34 -15.58 15.76
CA SER A 176 -2.61 -15.08 16.31
C SER A 176 -3.84 -15.62 15.57
N GLY A 177 -3.68 -16.05 14.31
CA GLY A 177 -4.76 -16.46 13.43
C GLY A 177 -5.49 -15.30 12.73
N ALA A 178 -4.98 -14.07 12.85
CA ALA A 178 -5.53 -12.91 12.14
C ALA A 178 -5.46 -13.15 10.61
N ALA A 179 -4.31 -13.64 10.14
CA ALA A 179 -4.10 -14.17 8.81
C ALA A 179 -3.74 -15.67 8.88
N ARG A 180 -4.08 -16.44 7.85
CA ARG A 180 -3.63 -17.84 7.72
C ARG A 180 -2.30 -17.91 6.98
N GLY A 181 -1.40 -18.81 7.39
CA GLY A 181 -0.14 -19.04 6.71
C GLY A 181 -0.31 -19.49 5.25
N ASP A 182 -1.27 -20.37 4.98
CA ASP A 182 -1.62 -20.84 3.63
C ASP A 182 -2.29 -19.78 2.73
N ARG A 183 -2.52 -18.57 3.29
CA ARG A 183 -3.01 -17.37 2.60
C ARG A 183 -2.09 -16.17 2.81
N PHE A 184 -0.84 -16.44 3.17
CA PHE A 184 0.21 -15.45 3.28
C PHE A 184 1.20 -15.61 2.12
N LEU A 185 1.24 -14.61 1.23
CA LEU A 185 1.96 -14.64 -0.03
C LEU A 185 3.06 -13.58 0.01
N GLN A 186 4.33 -14.00 -0.06
CA GLN A 186 5.46 -13.05 -0.04
C GLN A 186 6.09 -12.93 -1.41
N ILE A 187 6.37 -11.71 -1.88
CA ILE A 187 6.86 -11.45 -3.23
C ILE A 187 8.08 -10.53 -3.14
N GLY A 188 9.24 -11.04 -3.56
CA GLY A 188 10.48 -10.26 -3.62
C GLY A 188 11.59 -10.69 -2.66
N LEU A 189 11.39 -11.81 -1.95
CA LEU A 189 12.35 -12.32 -0.97
C LEU A 189 13.73 -12.49 -1.58
N ARG A 190 14.75 -12.00 -0.88
CA ARG A 190 16.16 -12.11 -1.27
C ARG A 190 17.08 -11.85 -0.08
N GLY A 191 18.38 -11.93 -0.31
CA GLY A 191 19.39 -11.72 0.73
C GLY A 191 19.72 -13.00 1.48
N TYR A 192 20.11 -12.86 2.75
CA TYR A 192 20.74 -13.94 3.54
C TYR A 192 19.95 -14.32 4.81
N TRP A 193 18.68 -13.93 4.89
CA TRP A 193 17.79 -14.20 6.02
C TRP A 193 16.38 -14.53 5.49
N PRO A 194 15.62 -15.45 6.13
CA PRO A 194 15.90 -16.10 7.40
C PRO A 194 16.68 -17.42 7.29
N GLY A 195 17.12 -17.94 8.44
CA GLY A 195 17.81 -19.24 8.52
C GLY A 195 16.88 -20.45 8.44
N PRO A 196 17.43 -21.68 8.34
CA PRO A 196 16.65 -22.90 8.08
C PRO A 196 15.47 -23.14 9.03
N ALA A 197 15.62 -22.91 10.34
CA ALA A 197 14.55 -23.17 11.30
C ALA A 197 13.31 -22.27 11.09
N THR A 198 13.51 -21.02 10.67
CA THR A 198 12.40 -20.12 10.32
C THR A 198 11.77 -20.54 9.00
N LEU A 199 12.57 -20.97 8.01
CA LEU A 199 12.05 -21.50 6.74
C LEU A 199 11.22 -22.77 6.94
N ASP A 200 11.68 -23.69 7.80
CA ASP A 200 10.93 -24.90 8.19
C ASP A 200 9.59 -24.51 8.83
N TRP A 201 9.59 -23.52 9.72
CA TRP A 201 8.36 -22.98 10.32
C TRP A 201 7.42 -22.37 9.26
N MET A 202 7.94 -21.56 8.33
CA MET A 202 7.14 -20.97 7.25
C MET A 202 6.48 -22.06 6.38
N ALA A 203 7.23 -23.12 6.08
CA ALA A 203 6.74 -24.27 5.33
C ALA A 203 5.64 -25.03 6.11
N ASP A 204 5.82 -25.24 7.41
CA ASP A 204 4.81 -25.85 8.29
C ASP A 204 3.52 -25.02 8.37
N GLN A 205 3.60 -23.70 8.25
CA GLN A 205 2.43 -22.81 8.16
C GLN A 205 1.77 -22.80 6.77
N GLY A 206 2.38 -23.43 5.76
CA GLY A 206 1.88 -23.45 4.39
C GLY A 206 2.09 -22.14 3.62
N MET A 207 3.00 -21.27 4.08
CA MET A 207 3.28 -20.00 3.41
C MET A 207 3.78 -20.21 1.98
N ARG A 208 3.48 -19.24 1.10
CA ARG A 208 4.03 -19.22 -0.25
C ARG A 208 4.87 -17.96 -0.46
N SER A 209 6.18 -18.16 -0.48
CA SER A 209 7.14 -17.08 -0.70
C SER A 209 7.78 -17.21 -2.08
N PHE A 210 7.80 -16.11 -2.83
CA PHE A 210 8.37 -16.00 -4.17
C PHE A 210 9.66 -15.19 -4.08
N GLU A 211 10.79 -15.89 -4.13
CA GLU A 211 12.11 -15.26 -4.14
C GLU A 211 12.38 -14.52 -5.45
N MET A 212 13.26 -13.51 -5.42
CA MET A 212 13.67 -12.80 -6.63
C MET A 212 14.25 -13.72 -7.71
N THR A 213 14.97 -14.79 -7.33
CA THR A 213 15.47 -15.80 -8.27
C THR A 213 14.33 -16.48 -9.04
N GLU A 214 13.24 -16.81 -8.35
CA GLU A 214 12.06 -17.41 -8.95
C GLU A 214 11.32 -16.41 -9.85
N ILE A 215 11.13 -15.18 -9.36
CA ILE A 215 10.49 -14.09 -10.12
C ILE A 215 11.24 -13.83 -11.44
N VAL A 216 12.57 -13.84 -11.42
CA VAL A 216 13.39 -13.67 -12.63
C VAL A 216 13.26 -14.86 -13.57
N ALA A 217 13.21 -16.09 -13.05
CA ALA A 217 13.15 -17.30 -13.87
C ALA A 217 11.78 -17.50 -14.53
N ARG A 218 10.69 -17.23 -13.81
CA ARG A 218 9.30 -17.45 -14.27
C ARG A 218 8.67 -16.20 -14.90
N GLY A 219 9.12 -15.02 -14.46
CA GLY A 219 8.50 -13.74 -14.77
C GLY A 219 7.47 -13.32 -13.71
N LEU A 220 7.48 -12.02 -13.39
CA LEU A 220 6.62 -11.44 -12.35
C LEU A 220 5.13 -11.62 -12.65
N ASP A 221 4.71 -11.53 -13.91
CA ASP A 221 3.29 -11.69 -14.27
C ASP A 221 2.74 -13.08 -13.95
N GLU A 222 3.55 -14.12 -14.13
CA GLU A 222 3.18 -15.49 -13.79
C GLU A 222 3.08 -15.67 -12.28
N VAL A 223 4.07 -15.15 -11.54
CA VAL A 223 4.09 -15.15 -10.07
C VAL A 223 2.87 -14.44 -9.50
N LEU A 224 2.54 -13.24 -10.00
CA LEU A 224 1.35 -12.50 -9.57
C LEU A 224 0.06 -13.28 -9.87
N THR A 225 -0.03 -13.97 -11.02
CA THR A 225 -1.20 -14.78 -11.35
C THR A 225 -1.40 -15.93 -10.35
N GLU A 226 -0.31 -16.61 -9.96
CA GLU A 226 -0.36 -17.65 -8.93
C GLU A 226 -0.73 -17.07 -7.56
N ALA A 227 -0.07 -15.99 -7.15
CA ALA A 227 -0.31 -15.33 -5.86
C ALA A 227 -1.77 -14.88 -5.71
N LEU A 228 -2.32 -14.20 -6.72
CA LEU A 228 -3.71 -13.72 -6.70
C LEU A 228 -4.72 -14.87 -6.64
N ARG A 229 -4.45 -15.98 -7.33
CA ARG A 229 -5.30 -17.18 -7.27
C ARG A 229 -5.32 -17.79 -5.87
N ILE A 230 -4.16 -17.86 -5.20
CA ILE A 230 -4.06 -18.39 -3.83
C ILE A 230 -4.74 -17.41 -2.84
N ALA A 231 -4.45 -16.11 -2.96
CA ALA A 231 -4.98 -15.08 -2.07
C ALA A 231 -6.51 -14.98 -2.09
N THR A 232 -7.14 -15.27 -3.23
CA THR A 232 -8.61 -15.18 -3.40
C THR A 232 -9.34 -16.50 -3.13
N ASP A 233 -8.64 -17.59 -2.84
CA ASP A 233 -9.25 -18.88 -2.54
C ASP A 233 -9.69 -18.94 -1.07
N ASP A 234 -10.99 -19.07 -0.79
CA ASP A 234 -11.55 -19.12 0.58
C ASP A 234 -11.14 -17.92 1.48
N CYS A 235 -11.03 -16.73 0.90
CA CYS A 235 -10.84 -15.47 1.61
C CYS A 235 -11.86 -14.42 1.14
N ASP A 236 -12.26 -13.52 2.04
CA ASP A 236 -13.24 -12.47 1.77
C ASP A 236 -12.57 -11.17 1.28
N GLY A 237 -11.25 -11.07 1.44
CA GLY A 237 -10.46 -9.92 1.01
C GLY A 237 -8.96 -10.15 1.04
N VAL A 238 -8.23 -9.23 0.42
CA VAL A 238 -6.76 -9.19 0.40
C VAL A 238 -6.28 -7.93 1.14
N PHE A 239 -5.40 -8.09 2.11
CA PHE A 239 -4.58 -7.00 2.61
C PHE A 239 -3.29 -6.93 1.78
N LEU A 240 -2.99 -5.75 1.25
CA LEU A 240 -1.77 -5.51 0.47
C LEU A 240 -0.76 -4.76 1.32
N SER A 241 0.30 -5.44 1.74
CA SER A 241 1.40 -4.79 2.45
C SER A 241 2.58 -4.57 1.51
N VAL A 242 3.10 -3.34 1.48
CA VAL A 242 4.20 -2.95 0.60
C VAL A 242 5.34 -2.35 1.40
N ASP A 243 6.34 -3.18 1.69
CA ASP A 243 7.66 -2.70 2.08
C ASP A 243 8.35 -2.05 0.86
N ILE A 244 8.80 -0.81 1.02
CA ILE A 244 9.49 -0.11 -0.05
C ILE A 244 10.84 -0.75 -0.41
N ASP A 245 11.44 -1.51 0.52
CA ASP A 245 12.71 -2.20 0.33
C ASP A 245 12.61 -3.42 -0.60
N VAL A 246 11.39 -3.84 -0.99
CA VAL A 246 11.19 -4.79 -2.08
C VAL A 246 11.82 -4.29 -3.39
N ALA A 247 11.83 -2.97 -3.57
CA ALA A 247 12.46 -2.34 -4.72
C ALA A 247 13.98 -2.33 -4.56
N ASP A 248 14.69 -2.44 -5.67
CA ASP A 248 16.14 -2.35 -5.66
C ASP A 248 16.59 -1.00 -5.04
N PRO A 249 17.67 -0.94 -4.25
CA PRO A 249 18.16 0.30 -3.63
C PRO A 249 18.51 1.41 -4.65
N GLY A 250 18.70 1.08 -5.94
CA GLY A 250 18.79 2.07 -7.02
C GLY A 250 17.49 2.84 -7.28
N HIS A 251 16.35 2.34 -6.80
CA HIS A 251 15.02 2.96 -6.89
C HIS A 251 14.47 3.40 -5.53
N ALA A 252 14.84 2.71 -4.44
CA ALA A 252 14.39 2.98 -3.08
C ALA A 252 15.57 2.98 -2.07
N PRO A 253 16.53 3.94 -2.17
CA PRO A 253 17.66 4.01 -1.24
C PRO A 253 17.25 4.37 0.21
N GLY A 254 16.11 5.05 0.38
CA GLY A 254 15.61 5.56 1.64
C GLY A 254 14.83 4.53 2.44
N THR A 255 15.50 3.47 2.90
CA THR A 255 14.93 2.41 3.74
C THR A 255 15.93 1.93 4.80
N GLY A 256 15.44 1.28 5.86
CA GLY A 256 16.23 0.78 6.99
C GLY A 256 17.18 -0.37 6.62
N THR A 257 16.74 -1.27 5.74
CA THR A 257 17.38 -2.55 5.43
C THR A 257 17.48 -2.79 3.91
N PRO A 258 18.19 -1.93 3.16
CA PRO A 258 18.21 -2.05 1.69
C PRO A 258 18.92 -3.35 1.25
N GLU A 259 18.26 -4.14 0.40
CA GLU A 259 18.85 -5.34 -0.19
C GLU A 259 18.99 -5.27 -1.72
N PRO A 260 20.19 -5.38 -2.30
CA PRO A 260 20.41 -5.31 -3.76
C PRO A 260 19.73 -6.44 -4.56
N GLY A 261 19.38 -6.16 -5.82
CA GLY A 261 18.80 -7.14 -6.75
C GLY A 261 17.27 -7.25 -6.67
N GLY A 262 16.62 -6.17 -6.25
CA GLY A 262 15.17 -6.09 -6.05
C GLY A 262 14.36 -5.78 -7.31
N LEU A 263 13.07 -5.50 -7.11
CA LEU A 263 12.18 -5.07 -8.19
C LEU A 263 12.58 -3.69 -8.70
N THR A 264 12.40 -3.45 -10.00
CA THR A 264 12.43 -2.07 -10.51
C THR A 264 11.19 -1.32 -10.03
N ALA A 265 11.28 0.02 -9.90
CA ALA A 265 10.14 0.86 -9.56
C ALA A 265 8.92 0.58 -10.46
N ARG A 266 9.14 0.39 -11.77
CA ARG A 266 8.07 0.07 -12.73
C ARG A 266 7.38 -1.25 -12.41
N GLN A 267 8.15 -2.30 -12.10
CA GLN A 267 7.57 -3.60 -11.75
C GLN A 267 6.70 -3.53 -10.49
N LEU A 268 7.15 -2.81 -9.46
CA LEU A 268 6.37 -2.62 -8.24
C LEU A 268 5.06 -1.87 -8.52
N LEU A 269 5.13 -0.74 -9.24
CA LEU A 269 3.95 0.06 -9.60
C LEU A 269 2.94 -0.71 -10.47
N ASP A 270 3.43 -1.47 -11.45
CA ASP A 270 2.59 -2.30 -12.31
C ASP A 270 1.94 -3.45 -11.52
N ALA A 271 2.65 -4.04 -10.56
CA ALA A 271 2.14 -5.11 -9.71
C ALA A 271 1.04 -4.63 -8.75
N VAL A 272 1.29 -3.52 -8.03
CA VAL A 272 0.29 -2.88 -7.14
C VAL A 272 -0.97 -2.52 -7.93
N ARG A 273 -0.81 -1.90 -9.10
CA ARG A 273 -1.92 -1.57 -10.01
C ARG A 273 -2.74 -2.81 -10.36
N ARG A 274 -2.08 -3.89 -10.74
CA ARG A 274 -2.75 -5.14 -11.14
C ARG A 274 -3.52 -5.74 -9.98
N ILE A 275 -2.92 -5.83 -8.80
CA ILE A 275 -3.55 -6.38 -7.60
C ILE A 275 -4.80 -5.57 -7.24
N CYS A 276 -4.68 -4.26 -7.07
CA CYS A 276 -5.82 -3.40 -6.73
C CYS A 276 -6.92 -3.34 -7.82
N TYR A 277 -6.61 -3.73 -9.05
CA TYR A 277 -7.60 -3.85 -10.13
C TYR A 277 -8.31 -5.22 -10.15
N GLU A 278 -7.61 -6.30 -9.82
CA GLU A 278 -8.09 -7.68 -10.02
C GLU A 278 -8.73 -8.30 -8.76
N VAL A 279 -8.37 -7.88 -7.55
CA VAL A 279 -8.81 -8.53 -6.30
C VAL A 279 -9.48 -7.57 -5.31
N PRO A 280 -10.37 -8.06 -4.42
CA PRO A 280 -11.00 -7.24 -3.39
C PRO A 280 -10.00 -6.87 -2.29
N VAL A 281 -9.36 -5.71 -2.44
CA VAL A 281 -8.47 -5.16 -1.41
C VAL A 281 -9.29 -4.61 -0.24
N VAL A 282 -8.99 -5.05 0.98
CA VAL A 282 -9.69 -4.66 2.22
C VAL A 282 -8.84 -3.86 3.19
N GLY A 283 -7.55 -3.68 2.87
CA GLY A 283 -6.60 -2.87 3.61
C GLY A 283 -5.27 -2.79 2.87
N MET A 284 -4.50 -1.75 3.12
CA MET A 284 -3.17 -1.58 2.53
C MET A 284 -2.26 -0.79 3.45
N ASP A 285 -0.96 -1.11 3.43
CA ASP A 285 0.08 -0.24 3.97
C ASP A 285 1.23 -0.02 2.97
N VAL A 286 1.96 1.07 3.19
CA VAL A 286 3.24 1.35 2.53
C VAL A 286 4.25 1.72 3.62
N VAL A 287 5.24 0.86 3.85
CA VAL A 287 6.12 0.90 5.02
C VAL A 287 7.59 1.10 4.62
N GLU A 288 8.45 1.28 5.61
CA GLU A 288 9.91 1.40 5.55
C GLU A 288 10.47 2.56 4.72
N VAL A 289 9.63 3.53 4.33
CA VAL A 289 10.12 4.79 3.78
C VAL A 289 10.83 5.57 4.88
N SER A 290 12.15 5.67 4.78
CA SER A 290 13.03 6.33 5.74
C SER A 290 13.73 7.54 5.12
N PRO A 291 13.15 8.75 5.25
CA PRO A 291 13.68 9.99 4.65
C PRO A 291 15.16 10.31 4.94
N PRO A 292 15.73 10.02 6.13
CA PRO A 292 17.15 10.28 6.39
C PRO A 292 18.14 9.56 5.45
N TYR A 293 17.70 8.50 4.78
CA TYR A 293 18.51 7.73 3.83
C TYR A 293 18.03 7.91 2.38
N ASP A 294 16.97 8.67 2.15
CA ASP A 294 16.48 8.94 0.81
C ASP A 294 17.40 9.94 0.10
N HIS A 295 17.47 9.85 -1.23
CA HIS A 295 18.27 10.74 -2.05
C HIS A 295 17.42 11.40 -3.12
N ALA A 296 17.30 12.73 -3.04
CA ALA A 296 16.44 13.53 -3.93
C ALA A 296 14.97 13.05 -3.93
N ASP A 297 14.48 12.61 -2.77
CA ASP A 297 13.10 12.19 -2.50
C ASP A 297 12.58 11.02 -3.38
N ILE A 298 13.47 10.27 -4.03
CA ILE A 298 13.05 9.25 -5.00
C ILE A 298 12.31 8.09 -4.33
N THR A 299 12.64 7.75 -3.09
CA THR A 299 11.96 6.69 -2.32
C THR A 299 10.59 7.17 -1.87
N ALA A 300 10.52 8.39 -1.31
CA ALA A 300 9.26 9.01 -0.93
C ALA A 300 8.31 9.17 -2.13
N MET A 301 8.83 9.57 -3.30
CA MET A 301 8.06 9.65 -4.55
C MET A 301 7.58 8.27 -5.03
N LEU A 302 8.40 7.23 -4.89
CA LEU A 302 8.00 5.86 -5.23
C LEU A 302 6.86 5.37 -4.33
N GLY A 303 7.01 5.52 -3.00
CA GLY A 303 5.96 5.16 -2.04
C GLY A 303 4.67 5.96 -2.26
N ASN A 304 4.76 7.26 -2.53
CA ASN A 304 3.59 8.08 -2.91
C ASN A 304 2.93 7.53 -4.18
N ARG A 305 3.73 7.12 -5.17
CA ARG A 305 3.20 6.57 -6.42
C ARG A 305 2.56 5.20 -6.22
N VAL A 306 3.06 4.36 -5.31
CA VAL A 306 2.41 3.10 -4.91
C VAL A 306 0.98 3.36 -4.43
N VAL A 307 0.80 4.35 -3.54
CA VAL A 307 -0.54 4.76 -3.07
C VAL A 307 -1.43 5.23 -4.22
N LEU A 308 -0.91 6.09 -5.10
CA LEU A 308 -1.67 6.58 -6.26
C LEU A 308 -2.05 5.46 -7.25
N GLU A 309 -1.19 4.48 -7.47
CA GLU A 309 -1.50 3.32 -8.33
C GLU A 309 -2.61 2.47 -7.73
N ALA A 310 -2.58 2.23 -6.41
CA ALA A 310 -3.65 1.53 -5.70
C ALA A 310 -5.00 2.26 -5.84
N LEU A 311 -5.06 3.54 -5.47
CA LEU A 311 -6.29 4.35 -5.54
C LEU A 311 -6.84 4.45 -6.97
N SER A 312 -5.95 4.68 -7.95
CA SER A 312 -6.36 4.77 -9.35
C SER A 312 -6.89 3.44 -9.88
N ALA A 313 -6.29 2.32 -9.47
CA ALA A 313 -6.70 0.98 -9.88
C ALA A 313 -8.04 0.58 -9.26
N LEU A 314 -8.26 0.87 -7.98
CA LEU A 314 -9.55 0.70 -7.30
C LEU A 314 -10.65 1.50 -7.99
N ALA A 315 -10.39 2.78 -8.28
CA ALA A 315 -11.31 3.63 -9.04
C ALA A 315 -11.61 3.04 -10.43
N ARG A 316 -10.58 2.50 -11.10
CA ARG A 316 -10.73 1.91 -12.42
C ARG A 316 -11.55 0.63 -12.38
N ALA A 317 -11.31 -0.26 -11.42
CA ALA A 317 -12.08 -1.48 -11.21
C ALA A 317 -13.56 -1.16 -10.96
N LYS A 318 -13.85 -0.20 -10.07
CA LYS A 318 -15.20 0.28 -9.79
C LYS A 318 -15.90 0.82 -11.04
N ARG A 319 -15.21 1.66 -11.82
CA ARG A 319 -15.74 2.21 -13.07
C ARG A 319 -16.05 1.12 -14.10
N ASP A 320 -15.13 0.18 -14.29
CA ASP A 320 -15.28 -0.92 -15.24
C ASP A 320 -16.43 -1.86 -14.83
N ALA A 321 -16.56 -2.17 -13.53
CA ALA A 321 -17.68 -2.94 -12.99
C ALA A 321 -19.03 -2.25 -13.22
N ALA A 322 -19.13 -0.94 -12.96
CA ALA A 322 -20.35 -0.18 -13.20
C ALA A 322 -20.71 -0.03 -14.69
N GLY A 323 -19.70 0.04 -15.56
CA GLY A 323 -19.88 0.21 -17.01
C GLY A 323 -19.99 -1.09 -17.81
N GLY A 324 -19.71 -2.25 -17.19
CA GLY A 324 -19.57 -3.52 -17.90
C GLY A 324 -18.39 -3.53 -18.89
N THR A 325 -17.33 -2.80 -18.60
CA THR A 325 -16.11 -2.69 -19.43
C THR A 325 -14.93 -3.38 -18.77
N ARG A 326 -13.80 -3.46 -19.48
CA ARG A 326 -12.51 -3.90 -18.93
C ARG A 326 -11.42 -2.97 -19.41
N TRP A 327 -10.48 -2.65 -18.53
CA TRP A 327 -9.28 -1.91 -18.86
C TRP A 327 -8.39 -2.73 -19.78
N ASP A 328 -7.97 -2.12 -20.89
CA ASP A 328 -6.95 -2.66 -21.78
C ASP A 328 -5.76 -1.71 -21.77
N PRO A 329 -4.62 -2.09 -21.16
CA PRO A 329 -3.42 -1.26 -21.11
C PRO A 329 -2.79 -1.01 -22.49
N ARG A 330 -3.18 -1.77 -23.52
CA ARG A 330 -2.68 -1.62 -24.89
C ARG A 330 -3.44 -0.54 -25.67
N ARG A 331 -4.57 -0.08 -25.14
CA ARG A 331 -5.40 0.93 -25.80
C ARG A 331 -4.66 2.29 -25.81
N PRO A 332 -4.46 2.93 -26.98
CA PRO A 332 -3.83 4.24 -27.03
C PRO A 332 -4.61 5.28 -26.21
N LEU A 333 -3.89 6.09 -25.42
CA LEU A 333 -4.46 7.11 -24.51
C LEU A 333 -5.44 8.08 -25.20
N LEU A 334 -5.21 8.38 -26.48
CA LEU A 334 -6.00 9.33 -27.27
C LEU A 334 -7.10 8.67 -28.12
N GLU A 335 -7.21 7.34 -28.13
CA GLU A 335 -8.18 6.64 -28.96
C GLU A 335 -9.63 6.92 -28.54
N GLY A 336 -10.43 7.42 -29.49
CA GLY A 336 -11.82 7.84 -29.25
C GLY A 336 -11.95 9.27 -28.72
N ARG A 337 -10.85 10.01 -28.54
CA ARG A 337 -10.89 11.46 -28.30
C ARG A 337 -11.00 12.22 -29.64
N GLY A 338 -11.78 13.30 -29.67
CA GLY A 338 -11.78 14.24 -30.81
C GLY A 338 -12.88 14.05 -31.87
N THR A 339 -13.79 13.08 -31.75
CA THR A 339 -15.00 12.99 -32.60
C THR A 339 -16.14 13.87 -32.08
N SER A 340 -15.83 15.15 -31.88
CA SER A 340 -16.82 16.23 -31.81
C SER A 340 -16.29 17.44 -32.59
N VAL A 341 -15.75 17.20 -33.80
CA VAL A 341 -15.68 18.29 -34.77
C VAL A 341 -17.07 18.40 -35.36
N ALA A 342 -17.82 19.36 -34.82
CA ALA A 342 -19.02 19.87 -35.41
C ALA A 342 -18.85 19.99 -36.92
N ASN A 343 -19.85 19.55 -37.67
CA ASN A 343 -20.06 19.93 -39.06
C ASN A 343 -19.80 21.44 -39.18
N PHE A 344 -18.61 21.82 -39.66
CA PHE A 344 -18.39 23.16 -40.17
C PHE A 344 -19.17 23.20 -41.48
N ASP A 345 -20.41 23.63 -41.31
CA ASP A 345 -21.38 23.98 -42.32
C ASP A 345 -20.74 24.87 -43.38
N ARG A 346 -20.27 24.25 -44.47
CA ARG A 346 -19.96 24.94 -45.72
C ARG A 346 -21.28 25.15 -46.48
N THR A 347 -22.20 25.94 -45.91
CA THR A 347 -23.36 26.49 -46.61
C THR A 347 -23.51 28.00 -46.40
N ARG A 348 -22.51 28.77 -46.82
CA ARG A 348 -22.67 30.16 -47.33
C ARG A 348 -21.53 30.38 -48.33
N SER A 349 -21.72 30.75 -49.58
CA SER A 349 -22.88 31.28 -50.32
C SER A 349 -22.54 31.21 -51.81
N ASP A 350 -23.44 30.62 -52.61
CA ASP A 350 -23.51 30.91 -54.03
C ASP A 350 -23.99 32.36 -54.25
N GLY A 351 -23.40 33.01 -55.24
CA GLY A 351 -24.08 33.98 -56.11
C GLY A 351 -24.16 35.43 -55.64
N ALA A 352 -23.46 36.32 -56.34
CA ALA A 352 -24.06 37.20 -57.35
C ALA A 352 -23.01 38.20 -57.89
N THR A 353 -22.89 38.21 -59.23
CA THR A 353 -22.62 39.33 -60.15
C THR A 353 -21.92 40.59 -59.64
#